data_AF-A0A847RYG3-F1
#
_entry.id   AF-A0A847RYG3-F1
#
_cell.length_a   1.000
_cell.length_b   1.000
_cell.length_c   1.000
_cell.angle_alpha   90.00
_cell.angle_beta   90.00
_cell.angle_gamma   90.00
#
_symmetry.space_group_name_H-M   'P 1'
#
loop_
_entity.id
_entity.type
_entity.pdbx_description
1 polymer ?
#
loop_
_entity_poly.entity_id
_entity_poly.type
_entity_poly.pdbx_seq_one_letter_code
_entity_poly.pdbx_strand_id
1 'polypeptide(L)'
;MEQPKGFTREGNVYKMKPQYGFSIIVITLTLGFAYFGFHVKSAAVMWLFLAAAVMFILSAFTKSLVIDMDRKVINVKMALLRPAYTIPIEDIQHFELYSIRRNFITTNTTLNVYFLKDGKEKSASLAQGITKRAMQNVLNDIEEIIGAHESSK
;
A
#
# COMPACT_ATOMS: atom_id res chain seq x y z
N MET A 1 22.20 -12.39 4.34
CA MET A 1 21.37 -11.17 4.34
C MET A 1 20.04 -11.55 4.98
N GLU A 2 19.69 -10.91 6.10
CA GLU A 2 18.41 -11.16 6.77
C GLU A 2 17.25 -10.70 5.86
N GLN A 3 16.11 -11.40 5.90
CA GLN A 3 14.97 -11.04 5.07
C GLN A 3 14.29 -9.79 5.66
N PRO A 4 14.00 -8.74 4.85
CA PRO A 4 13.27 -7.57 5.32
C PRO A 4 11.92 -8.00 5.89
N LYS A 5 11.61 -7.59 7.12
CA LYS A 5 10.46 -8.12 7.88
C LYS A 5 9.14 -7.87 7.15
N GLY A 6 9.03 -6.74 6.44
CA GLY A 6 7.86 -6.32 5.69
C GLY A 6 7.66 -6.99 4.33
N PHE A 7 8.65 -7.73 3.81
CA PHE A 7 8.63 -8.26 2.45
C PHE A 7 8.75 -9.79 2.43
N THR A 8 8.24 -10.41 1.37
CA THR A 8 8.52 -11.78 0.97
C THR A 8 9.50 -11.74 -0.19
N ARG A 9 10.63 -12.46 -0.06
CA ARG A 9 11.68 -12.53 -1.08
C ARG A 9 11.53 -13.82 -1.90
N GLU A 10 11.40 -13.67 -3.20
CA GLU A 10 11.44 -14.76 -4.18
C GLU A 10 12.57 -14.45 -5.17
N GLY A 11 13.76 -15.01 -4.95
CA GLY A 11 14.96 -14.66 -5.72
C GLY A 11 15.37 -13.20 -5.49
N ASN A 12 15.36 -12.40 -6.56
CA ASN A 12 15.65 -10.95 -6.56
C ASN A 12 14.39 -10.07 -6.60
N VAL A 13 13.22 -10.69 -6.41
CA VAL A 13 11.92 -10.00 -6.35
C VAL A 13 11.45 -9.95 -4.91
N TYR A 14 11.10 -8.75 -4.44
CA TYR A 14 10.65 -8.47 -3.09
C TYR A 14 9.22 -7.95 -3.12
N LYS A 15 8.28 -8.71 -2.57
CA LYS A 15 6.86 -8.33 -2.53
C LYS A 15 6.47 -7.93 -1.11
N MET A 16 5.86 -6.75 -0.95
CA MET A 16 5.39 -6.30 0.35
C MET A 16 4.27 -7.21 0.85
N LYS A 17 4.35 -7.63 2.12
CA LYS A 17 3.29 -8.42 2.76
C LYS A 17 2.01 -7.58 2.84
N PRO A 18 0.86 -8.15 2.46
CA PRO A 18 -0.39 -7.41 2.50
C PRO A 18 -0.78 -7.10 3.95
N GLN A 19 -1.13 -5.84 4.21
CA GLN A 19 -1.57 -5.38 5.52
C GLN A 19 -3.09 -5.29 5.55
N TYR A 20 -3.75 -6.41 5.89
CA TYR A 20 -5.22 -6.49 5.87
C TYR A 20 -5.90 -5.95 7.14
N GLY A 21 -5.15 -5.61 8.19
CA GLY A 21 -5.71 -5.33 9.52
C GLY A 21 -6.86 -4.30 9.52
N PHE A 22 -6.63 -3.10 8.99
CA PHE A 22 -7.67 -2.08 8.90
C PHE A 22 -8.79 -2.47 7.93
N SER A 23 -8.45 -3.09 6.80
CA SER A 23 -9.44 -3.56 5.81
C SER A 23 -10.41 -4.57 6.41
N ILE A 24 -9.93 -5.50 7.24
CA ILE A 24 -10.75 -6.52 7.91
C ILE A 24 -11.77 -5.85 8.84
N ILE A 25 -11.36 -4.86 9.63
CA ILE A 25 -12.26 -4.12 10.53
C ILE A 25 -13.37 -3.44 9.72
N VAL A 26 -13.00 -2.71 8.66
CA VAL A 26 -13.96 -2.01 7.80
C VAL A 26 -14.93 -2.98 7.13
N ILE A 27 -14.42 -4.09 6.56
CA ILE A 27 -15.24 -5.12 5.91
C ILE A 27 -16.21 -5.73 6.93
N THR A 28 -15.74 -6.03 8.15
CA THR A 28 -16.57 -6.65 9.20
C THR A 28 -17.69 -5.71 9.64
N LEU A 29 -17.39 -4.43 9.89
CA LEU A 29 -18.40 -3.42 10.24
C LEU A 29 -19.42 -3.25 9.11
N THR A 30 -18.95 -3.20 7.86
CA THR A 30 -19.82 -3.06 6.68
C THR A 30 -20.78 -4.25 6.55
N LEU A 31 -20.28 -5.47 6.76
CA LEU A 31 -21.12 -6.67 6.77
C LEU A 31 -22.10 -6.68 7.95
N GLY A 32 -21.70 -6.16 9.12
CA GLY A 32 -22.60 -5.96 10.26
C GLY A 32 -23.78 -5.03 9.93
N PHE A 33 -23.54 -3.94 9.20
CA PHE A 33 -24.60 -3.06 8.72
C PHE A 33 -25.50 -3.72 7.67
N ALA A 34 -24.93 -4.55 6.79
CA ALA A 34 -25.74 -5.34 5.85
C ALA A 34 -26.68 -6.31 6.60
N TYR A 35 -26.17 -6.97 7.64
CA TYR A 35 -26.97 -7.85 8.53
C TYR A 35 -28.06 -7.07 9.28
N PHE A 36 -27.75 -5.88 9.80
CA PHE A 36 -28.75 -5.01 10.41
C PHE A 36 -29.84 -4.60 9.41
N GLY A 37 -29.47 -4.31 8.16
CA GLY A 37 -30.40 -4.03 7.05
C GLY A 37 -31.41 -5.15 6.82
N PHE A 38 -30.97 -6.41 6.94
CA PHE A 38 -31.84 -7.58 6.90
C PHE A 38 -32.83 -7.59 8.08
N HIS A 39 -32.37 -7.28 9.29
CA HIS A 39 -33.20 -7.27 10.49
C HIS A 39 -34.31 -6.20 10.45
N VAL A 40 -34.01 -5.01 9.93
CA VAL A 40 -35.00 -3.93 9.74
C VAL A 40 -35.81 -4.06 8.45
N LYS A 41 -35.65 -5.17 7.72
CA LYS A 41 -36.32 -5.48 6.43
C LYS A 41 -36.15 -4.39 5.37
N SER A 42 -35.03 -3.65 5.42
CA SER A 42 -34.71 -2.65 4.41
C SER A 42 -33.79 -3.24 3.35
N ALA A 43 -34.38 -3.69 2.24
CA ALA A 43 -33.64 -4.24 1.11
C ALA A 43 -32.59 -3.24 0.58
N ALA A 44 -32.92 -1.94 0.56
CA ALA A 44 -32.00 -0.90 0.10
C ALA A 44 -30.73 -0.83 0.97
N VAL A 45 -30.89 -0.84 2.30
CA VAL A 45 -29.75 -0.81 3.24
C VAL A 45 -28.91 -2.07 3.11
N MET A 46 -29.56 -3.24 3.04
CA MET A 46 -28.88 -4.53 2.90
C MET A 46 -28.01 -4.56 1.62
N TRP A 47 -28.60 -4.24 0.46
CA TRP A 47 -27.88 -4.29 -0.83
C TRP A 47 -26.77 -3.25 -0.92
N LEU A 48 -26.98 -2.04 -0.38
CA LEU A 48 -25.97 -0.99 -0.35
C LEU A 48 -24.71 -1.44 0.41
N PHE A 49 -24.88 -1.93 1.62
CA PHE A 49 -23.74 -2.36 2.44
C PHE A 49 -23.11 -3.65 1.93
N LEU A 50 -23.89 -4.56 1.32
CA LEU A 50 -23.34 -5.75 0.68
C LEU A 50 -22.45 -5.39 -0.52
N ALA A 51 -22.92 -4.49 -1.40
CA ALA A 51 -22.14 -4.00 -2.53
C ALA A 51 -20.86 -3.27 -2.06
N ALA A 52 -20.96 -2.45 -1.02
CA ALA A 52 -19.81 -1.79 -0.42
C ALA A 52 -18.78 -2.79 0.15
N ALA A 53 -19.24 -3.85 0.82
CA ALA A 53 -18.37 -4.89 1.36
C ALA A 53 -17.57 -5.58 0.24
N VAL A 54 -18.23 -5.93 -0.86
CA VAL A 54 -17.58 -6.52 -2.05
C VAL A 54 -16.51 -5.56 -2.60
N MET A 55 -16.82 -4.27 -2.75
CA MET A 55 -15.85 -3.29 -3.21
C MET A 55 -14.63 -3.17 -2.27
N PHE A 56 -14.84 -3.19 -0.96
CA PHE A 56 -13.73 -3.13 0.01
C PHE A 56 -12.86 -4.37 -0.01
N ILE A 57 -13.45 -5.56 -0.17
CA ILE A 57 -12.71 -6.82 -0.33
C ILE A 57 -11.82 -6.73 -1.58
N LEU A 58 -12.39 -6.36 -2.73
CA LEU A 58 -11.63 -6.23 -3.99
C LEU A 58 -10.51 -5.19 -3.88
N SER A 59 -10.79 -4.06 -3.25
CA SER A 59 -9.80 -3.00 -2.99
C SER A 59 -8.64 -3.50 -2.13
N ALA A 60 -8.92 -4.31 -1.11
CA ALA A 60 -7.90 -4.87 -0.23
C ALA A 60 -6.95 -5.83 -0.96
N PHE A 61 -7.46 -6.68 -1.86
CA PHE A 61 -6.64 -7.61 -2.64
C PHE A 61 -5.89 -6.96 -3.80
N THR A 62 -6.31 -5.77 -4.25
CA THR A 62 -5.68 -5.09 -5.38
C THR A 62 -4.38 -4.37 -5.00
N LYS A 63 -4.16 -4.10 -3.71
CA LYS A 63 -2.98 -3.39 -3.24
C LYS A 63 -1.73 -4.26 -3.31
N SER A 64 -0.71 -3.81 -4.02
CA SER A 64 0.56 -4.51 -4.14
C SER A 64 1.73 -3.56 -4.32
N LEU A 65 2.83 -3.82 -3.63
CA LEU A 65 4.13 -3.22 -3.86
C LEU A 65 5.13 -4.34 -4.12
N VAL A 66 5.83 -4.27 -5.24
CA VAL A 66 6.82 -5.26 -5.68
C VAL A 66 8.07 -4.53 -6.14
N ILE A 67 9.22 -4.88 -5.59
CA ILE A 67 10.52 -4.37 -5.99
C ILE A 67 11.23 -5.50 -6.73
N ASP A 68 11.49 -5.29 -8.01
CA ASP A 68 12.16 -6.25 -8.88
C ASP A 68 13.58 -5.73 -9.13
N MET A 69 14.57 -6.38 -8.51
CA MET A 69 15.97 -5.97 -8.63
C MET A 69 16.64 -6.50 -9.89
N ASP A 70 16.09 -7.55 -10.54
CA ASP A 70 16.59 -8.02 -11.83
C ASP A 70 16.33 -6.98 -12.92
N ARG A 71 15.14 -6.37 -12.89
CA ARG A 71 14.72 -5.31 -13.81
C ARG A 71 15.02 -3.90 -13.29
N LYS A 72 15.42 -3.77 -12.02
CA LYS A 72 15.63 -2.51 -11.31
C LYS A 72 14.42 -1.56 -11.34
N VAL A 73 13.24 -2.12 -11.06
CA VAL A 73 11.97 -1.36 -11.04
C VAL A 73 11.17 -1.60 -9.77
N ILE A 74 10.43 -0.58 -9.36
CA ILE A 74 9.39 -0.66 -8.33
C ILE A 74 8.02 -0.67 -9.04
N ASN A 75 7.28 -1.75 -8.87
CA ASN A 75 5.91 -1.90 -9.33
C ASN A 75 4.94 -1.67 -8.17
N VAL A 76 4.02 -0.72 -8.34
CA VAL A 76 3.07 -0.35 -7.29
C VAL A 76 1.65 -0.22 -7.81
N LYS A 77 0.71 -0.83 -7.09
CA LYS A 77 -0.74 -0.71 -7.32
C LYS A 77 -1.40 -0.43 -5.98
N MET A 78 -1.98 0.75 -5.82
CA MET A 78 -2.53 1.18 -4.51
C MET A 78 -4.06 1.30 -4.46
N ALA A 79 -4.73 1.28 -5.61
CA ALA A 79 -6.18 1.41 -5.67
C ALA A 79 -6.76 0.54 -6.77
N LEU A 80 -8.02 0.14 -6.60
CA LEU A 80 -8.75 -0.71 -7.54
C LEU A 80 -8.83 -0.09 -8.94
N LEU A 81 -9.15 1.21 -9.01
CA LEU A 81 -9.42 1.95 -10.25
C LEU A 81 -8.20 2.69 -10.80
N ARG A 82 -7.08 2.76 -10.06
CA ARG A 82 -5.87 3.43 -10.55
C ARG A 82 -4.96 2.42 -11.23
N PRO A 83 -4.30 2.80 -12.34
CA PRO A 83 -3.35 1.93 -12.99
C PRO A 83 -2.18 1.63 -12.05
N ALA A 84 -1.55 0.47 -12.26
CA ALA A 84 -0.27 0.18 -11.62
C ALA A 84 0.81 1.10 -12.22
N TYR A 85 1.73 1.54 -11.38
CA TYR A 85 2.91 2.31 -11.79
C TYR A 85 4.14 1.41 -11.73
N THR A 86 4.93 1.45 -12.79
CA THR A 86 6.27 0.88 -12.83
C THR A 86 7.25 2.04 -12.83
N ILE A 87 8.13 2.06 -11.84
CA ILE A 87 9.06 3.16 -11.56
C ILE A 87 10.48 2.60 -11.62
N PRO A 88 11.30 2.97 -12.61
CA PRO A 88 12.71 2.62 -12.62
C PRO A 88 13.41 3.19 -11.39
N ILE A 89 14.28 2.39 -10.76
CA ILE A 89 15.00 2.83 -9.56
C ILE A 89 15.92 4.02 -9.86
N GLU A 90 16.47 4.06 -11.06
CA GLU A 90 17.33 5.16 -11.54
C GLU A 90 16.61 6.51 -11.69
N ASP A 91 15.29 6.50 -11.87
CA ASP A 91 14.49 7.71 -12.01
C ASP A 91 14.06 8.28 -10.64
N ILE A 92 14.25 7.54 -9.56
CA ILE A 92 13.85 7.94 -8.21
C ILE A 92 14.69 9.13 -7.75
N GLN A 93 14.02 10.21 -7.36
CA GLN A 93 14.65 11.41 -6.82
C GLN A 93 14.79 11.31 -5.30
N HIS A 94 13.69 11.00 -4.61
CA HIS A 94 13.66 10.84 -3.17
C HIS A 94 12.38 10.14 -2.71
N PHE A 95 12.40 9.67 -1.47
CA PHE A 95 11.22 9.17 -0.77
C PHE A 95 10.72 10.22 0.24
N GLU A 96 9.41 10.28 0.43
CA GLU A 96 8.79 11.21 1.38
C GLU A 96 7.83 10.47 2.31
N LEU A 97 7.98 10.70 3.62
CA LEU A 97 7.04 10.26 4.63
C LEU A 97 6.13 11.43 5.04
N TYR A 98 4.91 11.41 4.52
CA TYR A 98 3.90 12.41 4.83
C TYR A 98 2.92 11.88 5.88
N SER A 99 2.67 12.64 6.95
CA SER A 99 1.73 12.25 8.02
C SER A 99 0.67 13.33 8.25
N ILE A 100 -0.60 12.91 8.22
CA ILE A 100 -1.75 13.74 8.55
C ILE A 100 -2.05 13.58 10.04
N ARG A 101 -2.10 14.70 10.75
CA ARG A 101 -2.50 14.78 12.16
C ARG A 101 -3.80 15.56 12.31
N ARG A 102 -4.71 15.04 13.12
CA ARG A 102 -5.92 15.75 13.57
C ARG A 102 -5.97 15.70 15.09
N ASN A 103 -6.13 16.84 15.75
CA ASN A 103 -6.20 16.94 17.22
C ASN A 103 -5.07 16.16 17.92
N PHE A 104 -3.83 16.29 17.43
CA PHE A 104 -2.63 15.58 17.90
C PHE A 104 -2.58 14.05 17.66
N ILE A 105 -3.61 13.46 17.06
CA ILE A 105 -3.63 12.04 16.68
C ILE A 105 -3.22 11.92 15.20
N THR A 106 -2.24 11.04 14.92
CA THR A 106 -1.89 10.73 13.53
C THR A 106 -2.97 9.83 12.95
N THR A 107 -3.69 10.31 11.94
CA THR A 107 -4.79 9.58 11.32
C THR A 107 -4.33 8.79 10.10
N ASN A 108 -3.27 9.25 9.44
CA ASN A 108 -2.70 8.57 8.28
C ASN A 108 -1.22 8.97 8.12
N THR A 109 -0.35 8.00 7.87
CA THR A 109 1.00 8.20 7.36
C THR A 109 1.14 7.49 6.02
N THR A 110 1.59 8.22 5.01
CA THR A 110 1.82 7.72 3.65
C THR A 110 3.30 7.81 3.32
N LEU A 111 3.84 6.73 2.76
CA LEU A 111 5.14 6.72 2.10
C LEU A 111 4.93 6.96 0.60
N ASN A 112 5.55 8.02 0.09
CA ASN A 112 5.54 8.37 -1.31
C ASN A 112 6.95 8.25 -1.91
N VAL A 113 7.01 8.01 -3.21
CA VAL A 113 8.22 8.15 -4.03
C VAL A 113 8.00 9.27 -5.04
N TYR A 114 9.01 10.11 -5.21
CA TYR A 114 9.08 11.11 -6.27
C TYR A 114 10.10 10.63 -7.29
N PHE A 115 9.72 10.65 -8.57
CA PHE A 115 10.52 10.14 -9.67
C PHE A 115 10.35 11.00 -10.92
N LEU A 116 11.37 11.04 -11.76
CA LEU A 116 11.30 11.71 -13.04
C LEU A 116 10.63 10.80 -14.07
N LYS A 117 9.71 11.37 -14.85
CA LYS A 117 9.14 10.69 -16.01
C LYS A 117 8.83 11.71 -17.08
N ASP A 118 9.43 11.53 -18.25
CA ASP A 118 9.34 12.46 -19.39
C ASP A 118 9.81 13.88 -19.03
N GLY A 119 10.88 13.98 -18.23
CA GLY A 119 11.45 15.25 -17.75
C GLY A 119 10.60 16.01 -16.74
N LYS A 120 9.52 15.41 -16.23
CA LYS A 120 8.66 15.98 -15.18
C LYS A 120 8.69 15.12 -13.93
N GLU A 121 8.72 15.77 -12.78
CA GLU A 121 8.57 15.08 -11.50
C GLU A 121 7.14 14.54 -11.36
N LYS A 122 7.01 13.27 -10.99
CA LYS A 122 5.77 12.60 -10.66
C LYS A 122 5.92 11.96 -9.29
N SER A 123 4.79 11.74 -8.62
CA SER A 123 4.77 11.04 -7.34
C SER A 123 3.83 9.83 -7.36
N ALA A 124 4.21 8.81 -6.61
CA ALA A 124 3.38 7.64 -6.36
C ALA A 124 3.42 7.26 -4.88
N SER A 125 2.27 6.84 -4.35
CA SER A 125 2.19 6.28 -3.00
C SER A 125 2.70 4.83 -3.04
N LEU A 126 3.66 4.50 -2.18
CA LEU A 126 4.23 3.15 -2.05
C LEU A 126 3.55 2.34 -0.96
N ALA A 127 3.28 2.98 0.18
CA ALA A 127 2.66 2.35 1.33
C ALA A 127 1.88 3.36 2.16
N GLN A 128 0.91 2.88 2.94
CA GLN A 128 0.12 3.70 3.86
C GLN A 128 -0.10 2.93 5.16
N GLY A 129 -0.10 3.64 6.28
CA GLY A 129 -0.28 3.07 7.61
C GLY A 129 -0.64 4.12 8.64
N ILE A 130 -0.92 3.68 9.87
CA ILE A 130 -1.42 4.57 10.93
C ILE A 130 -0.26 5.20 11.72
N THR A 131 0.93 4.60 11.70
CA THR A 131 2.08 5.09 12.47
C THR A 131 3.26 5.44 11.58
N LYS A 132 3.92 6.55 11.92
CA LYS A 132 5.18 6.97 11.27
C LYS A 132 6.26 5.90 11.41
N ARG A 133 6.35 5.24 12.57
CA ARG A 133 7.34 4.19 12.82
C ARG A 133 7.17 3.00 11.87
N ALA A 134 5.95 2.54 11.64
CA ALA A 134 5.71 1.44 10.70
C ALA A 134 6.13 1.83 9.27
N MET A 135 5.79 3.04 8.82
CA MET A 135 6.15 3.49 7.47
C MET A 135 7.65 3.80 7.33
N GLN A 136 8.31 4.25 8.40
CA GLN A 136 9.77 4.39 8.42
C GLN A 136 10.46 3.03 8.29
N ASN A 137 9.98 2.00 8.98
CA ASN A 137 10.52 0.65 8.81
C ASN A 137 10.37 0.15 7.36
N VAL A 138 9.23 0.43 6.72
CA VAL A 138 9.03 0.10 5.30
C VAL A 138 10.02 0.86 4.42
N LEU A 139 10.23 2.17 4.66
CA LEU A 139 11.24 2.94 3.92
C LEU A 139 12.64 2.35 4.09
N ASN A 140 13.04 2.04 5.32
CA ASN A 140 14.34 1.44 5.60
C ASN A 140 14.50 0.08 4.91
N ASP A 141 13.47 -0.77 4.92
CA ASP A 141 13.46 -2.05 4.19
C ASP A 141 13.67 -1.81 2.67
N ILE A 142 13.04 -0.78 2.10
CA ILE A 142 13.18 -0.43 0.67
C ILE A 142 14.60 0.05 0.37
N GLU A 143 15.14 0.96 1.17
CA GLU A 143 16.51 1.48 1.02
C GLU A 143 17.55 0.37 1.17
N GLU A 144 17.35 -0.56 2.11
CA GLU A 144 18.21 -1.73 2.27
C GLU A 144 18.18 -2.64 1.04
N ILE A 145 16.98 -2.95 0.49
CA ILE A 145 16.83 -3.77 -0.73
C ILE A 145 17.56 -3.12 -1.91
N ILE A 146 17.43 -1.80 -2.08
CA ILE A 146 18.06 -1.06 -3.18
C ILE A 146 19.58 -0.98 -2.99
N GLY A 147 20.05 -0.57 -1.81
CA GLY A 147 21.47 -0.37 -1.52
C GLY A 147 22.30 -1.66 -1.43
N ALA A 148 21.72 -2.76 -0.93
CA ALA A 148 22.39 -4.06 -0.90
C ALA A 148 22.69 -4.60 -2.31
N HIS A 149 21.91 -4.20 -3.31
CA HIS A 149 22.11 -4.61 -4.70
C HIS A 149 23.18 -3.77 -5.42
N GLU A 150 23.36 -2.50 -5.04
CA GLU A 150 24.42 -1.65 -5.60
C GLU A 150 25.81 -2.05 -5.10
N SER A 151 25.90 -2.54 -3.86
CA SER A 151 27.16 -2.98 -3.21
C SER A 151 27.59 -4.41 -3.55
N SER A 152 26.73 -5.20 -4.22
CA SER A 152 27.02 -6.58 -4.65
C SER A 152 27.55 -6.68 -6.10
N LYS A 153 27.86 -5.54 -6.73
CA LYS A 153 28.57 -5.45 -8.01
C LYS A 153 30.06 -5.28 -7.78
#